data_AF-A0A1W1YSN2-F1
#
_entry.id   AF-A0A1W1YSN2-F1
#
_cell.length_a   1.000
_cell.length_b   1.000
_cell.length_c   1.000
_cell.angle_alpha   90.00
_cell.angle_beta   90.00
_cell.angle_gamma   90.00
#
_symmetry.space_group_name_H-M   'P 1'
#
loop_
_entity.id
_entity.type
_entity.pdbx_description
1 polymer ?
#
loop_
_entity_poly.entity_id
_entity_poly.type
_entity_poly.pdbx_seq_one_letter_code
_entity_poly.pdbx_strand_id
1 'polypeptide(L)'
;MEERKIHLCDACGGHLKVDLEKQIYTCPFCGVTYDYEYFKEDDIISKAQTFEERGEFDAAVDAYKFYLTKDPHNTEVLKKVMLFTHHIEDINVLRDVKVMEGFTSDTSETKWVVESSNEESKEFFETEQEIFEKAYEYHNLVEELEPVDTEVKKLEDKILEIDGLIGGQYISYENKDMGFEDHKDPRELAVKCKFLYVMATLFAALLMLACTRSFIGGIIFGLITAGLCGVIHYYNFVTRIREIEKLEAQKTQVEEELSKKREARQNVVSRMNAALQNIRKLMIKLNKLEDQIEGP
;
A
#
# COMPACT_ATOMS: atom_id res chain seq x y z
N MET A 1 27.04 46.32 4.02
CA MET A 1 26.18 47.37 4.61
C MET A 1 24.78 47.06 4.16
N GLU A 2 23.93 46.52 5.03
CA GLU A 2 22.51 46.31 4.72
C GLU A 2 21.85 47.67 4.50
N GLU A 3 21.21 47.85 3.34
CA GLU A 3 20.32 48.98 3.10
C GLU A 3 19.14 48.89 4.07
N ARG A 4 19.05 49.83 5.02
CA ARG A 4 17.88 49.94 5.89
C ARG A 4 16.71 50.45 5.06
N LYS A 5 15.72 49.59 4.82
CA LYS A 5 14.42 49.98 4.25
C LYS A 5 13.84 51.14 5.08
N ILE A 6 13.48 52.22 4.40
CA ILE A 6 12.88 53.42 5.01
C ILE A 6 11.36 53.22 5.00
N HIS A 7 10.73 53.18 6.17
CA HIS A 7 9.27 53.07 6.29
C HIS A 7 8.61 54.45 6.34
N LEU A 8 7.47 54.60 5.68
CA LEU A 8 6.68 55.83 5.61
C LEU A 8 5.45 55.73 6.53
N CYS A 9 5.07 56.84 7.14
CA CYS A 9 3.89 56.92 7.99
C CYS A 9 2.61 57.01 7.14
N ASP A 10 1.65 56.11 7.36
CA ASP A 10 0.37 56.09 6.64
C ASP A 10 -0.46 57.37 6.84
N ALA A 11 -0.32 58.04 7.99
CA ALA A 11 -1.09 59.24 8.29
C ALA A 11 -0.58 60.52 7.60
N CYS A 12 0.71 60.62 7.28
CA CYS A 12 1.30 61.88 6.79
C CYS A 12 2.43 61.74 5.76
N GLY A 13 2.81 60.52 5.39
CA GLY A 13 3.91 60.23 4.47
C GLY A 13 5.32 60.52 5.03
N GLY A 14 5.44 60.90 6.31
CA GLY A 14 6.74 61.17 6.93
C GLY A 14 7.57 59.91 7.20
N HIS A 15 8.89 60.01 7.12
CA HIS A 15 9.80 58.90 7.46
C HIS A 15 9.67 58.51 8.94
N LEU A 16 9.46 57.23 9.20
CA LEU A 16 9.37 56.69 10.55
C LEU A 16 10.76 56.52 11.16
N LYS A 17 10.89 56.89 12.44
CA LYS A 17 12.11 56.68 13.23
C LYS A 17 11.94 55.44 14.09
N VAL A 18 12.86 54.50 13.99
CA VAL A 18 12.83 53.27 14.81
C VAL A 18 13.39 53.54 16.21
N ASP A 19 12.65 53.11 17.23
CA ASP A 19 13.09 53.02 18.61
C ASP A 19 13.31 51.54 18.94
N LEU A 20 14.59 51.11 18.92
CA LEU A 20 14.97 49.71 19.12
C LEU A 20 14.76 49.23 20.56
N GLU A 21 14.80 50.14 21.54
CA GLU A 21 14.62 49.77 22.95
C GLU A 21 13.16 49.41 23.23
N LYS A 22 12.25 50.08 22.55
CA LYS A 22 10.80 49.91 22.73
C LYS A 22 10.14 49.04 21.68
N GLN A 23 10.87 48.67 20.62
CA GLN A 23 10.33 47.96 19.46
C GLN A 23 9.10 48.69 18.87
N ILE A 24 9.23 49.99 18.64
CA ILE A 24 8.19 50.79 17.98
C ILE A 24 8.80 51.71 16.90
N TYR A 25 8.02 51.99 15.87
CA TYR A 25 8.28 53.04 14.90
C TYR A 25 7.50 54.29 15.30
N THR A 26 8.17 55.43 15.42
CA THR A 26 7.52 56.71 15.75
C THR A 26 7.66 57.68 14.59
N CYS A 27 6.54 58.27 14.15
CA CYS A 27 6.56 59.33 13.14
C CYS A 27 6.95 60.67 13.79
N PRO A 28 8.04 61.33 13.36
CA PRO A 28 8.46 62.61 13.95
C PRO A 28 7.56 63.79 13.54
N PHE A 29 6.74 63.63 12.50
CA PHE A 29 5.89 64.71 11.99
C PHE A 29 4.51 64.74 12.66
N CYS A 30 3.82 63.59 12.74
CA CYS A 30 2.47 63.52 13.32
C CYS A 30 2.42 62.86 14.71
N GLY A 31 3.53 62.26 15.17
CA GLY A 31 3.59 61.59 16.49
C GLY A 31 2.94 60.21 16.56
N VAL A 32 2.36 59.70 15.46
CA VAL A 32 1.79 58.35 15.42
C VAL A 32 2.89 57.31 15.66
N THR A 33 2.58 56.31 16.47
CA THR A 33 3.45 55.17 16.75
C THR A 33 2.87 53.90 16.16
N TYR A 34 3.74 53.03 15.64
CA TYR A 34 3.42 51.71 15.13
C TYR A 34 4.29 50.68 15.85
N ASP A 35 3.76 49.50 16.13
CA ASP A 35 4.59 48.41 16.68
C ASP A 35 5.61 47.91 15.65
N TYR A 36 6.75 47.41 16.11
CA TYR A 36 7.79 46.91 15.22
C TYR A 36 7.33 45.72 14.37
N GLU A 37 6.39 44.93 14.88
CA GLU A 37 5.76 43.83 14.17
C GLU A 37 4.99 44.28 12.93
N TYR A 38 4.33 45.45 12.99
CA TYR A 38 3.55 46.00 11.87
C TYR A 38 4.35 46.10 10.56
N PHE A 39 5.65 46.41 10.64
CA PHE A 39 6.53 46.52 9.47
C PHE A 39 7.34 45.26 9.14
N LYS A 40 7.37 44.29 10.05
CA LYS A 40 7.79 42.92 9.72
C LYS A 40 6.73 42.18 8.91
N GLU A 41 5.48 42.66 8.95
CA GLU A 41 4.36 42.00 8.29
C GLU A 41 4.42 42.07 6.75
N ASP A 42 5.04 43.10 6.17
CA ASP A 42 5.24 43.20 4.70
C ASP A 42 6.20 42.11 4.15
N ASP A 43 6.90 41.41 5.05
CA ASP A 43 7.83 40.32 4.71
C ASP A 43 7.25 38.92 5.00
N ILE A 44 6.01 38.81 5.49
CA ILE A 44 5.43 37.49 5.85
C ILE A 44 5.31 36.60 4.63
N ILE A 45 4.85 37.13 3.48
CA ILE A 45 4.73 36.32 2.26
C ILE A 45 6.11 35.83 1.81
N SER A 46 7.12 36.70 1.80
CA SER A 46 8.49 36.30 1.40
C SER A 46 9.06 35.25 2.36
N LYS A 47 8.75 35.37 3.65
CA LYS A 47 9.12 34.38 4.66
C LYS A 47 8.37 33.05 4.46
N ALA A 48 7.07 33.08 4.17
CA ALA A 48 6.27 31.89 3.87
C ALA A 48 6.80 31.17 2.62
N GLN A 49 7.13 31.93 1.56
CA GLN A 49 7.79 31.42 0.35
C GLN A 49 9.16 30.82 0.65
N THR A 50 9.94 31.43 1.55
CA THR A 50 11.24 30.87 1.98
C THR A 50 11.05 29.53 2.71
N PHE A 51 9.97 29.36 3.48
CA PHE A 51 9.64 28.08 4.11
C PHE A 51 9.17 27.05 3.07
N GLU A 52 8.35 27.46 2.10
CA GLU A 52 7.94 26.64 0.94
C GLU A 52 9.15 26.12 0.17
N GLU A 53 10.09 26.99 -0.22
CA GLU A 53 11.31 26.61 -0.95
C GLU A 53 12.20 25.61 -0.20
N ARG A 54 12.08 25.57 1.13
CA ARG A 54 12.82 24.63 2.00
C ARG A 54 12.05 23.34 2.29
N GLY A 55 10.79 23.23 1.86
CA GLY A 55 9.89 22.13 2.19
C GLY A 55 9.43 22.14 3.65
N GLU A 56 9.52 23.28 4.35
CA GLU A 56 9.06 23.46 5.72
C GLU A 56 7.56 23.81 5.74
N PHE A 57 6.71 22.88 5.26
CA PHE A 57 5.29 23.13 4.99
C PHE A 57 4.50 23.63 6.20
N ASP A 58 4.70 23.07 7.40
CA ASP A 58 4.01 23.51 8.62
C ASP A 58 4.32 25.00 8.93
N ALA A 59 5.60 25.39 8.84
CA ALA A 59 6.02 26.77 9.07
C ALA A 59 5.49 27.72 7.98
N ALA A 60 5.40 27.23 6.73
CA ALA A 60 4.78 27.98 5.64
C ALA A 60 3.28 28.20 5.90
N VAL A 61 2.55 27.16 6.32
CA VAL A 61 1.13 27.24 6.68
C VAL A 61 0.89 28.26 7.78
N ASP A 62 1.68 28.25 8.85
CA ASP A 62 1.56 29.22 9.94
C ASP A 62 1.79 30.66 9.47
N ALA A 63 2.80 30.88 8.62
CA ALA A 63 3.08 32.19 8.04
C ALA A 63 1.95 32.67 7.10
N TYR A 64 1.42 31.80 6.24
CA TYR A 64 0.31 32.12 5.36
C TYR A 64 -0.99 32.39 6.13
N LYS A 65 -1.29 31.61 7.18
CA LYS A 65 -2.43 31.88 8.08
C LYS A 65 -2.30 33.25 8.76
N PHE A 66 -1.10 33.63 9.17
CA PHE A 66 -0.84 34.97 9.71
C PHE A 66 -1.05 36.06 8.66
N TYR A 67 -0.63 35.85 7.41
CA TYR A 67 -0.94 36.78 6.32
C TYR A 67 -2.45 36.94 6.09
N LEU A 68 -3.21 35.84 6.14
CA LEU A 68 -4.67 35.82 5.97
C LEU A 68 -5.42 36.59 7.07
N THR A 69 -4.79 36.99 8.18
CA THR A 69 -5.46 37.90 9.13
C THR A 69 -5.66 39.30 8.57
N LYS A 70 -4.89 39.69 7.54
CA LYS A 70 -5.00 40.99 6.85
C LYS A 70 -5.93 40.92 5.64
N ASP A 71 -5.77 39.88 4.84
CA ASP A 71 -6.55 39.64 3.64
C ASP A 71 -7.15 38.21 3.70
N PRO A 72 -8.25 38.02 4.45
CA PRO A 72 -8.81 36.69 4.72
C PRO A 72 -9.30 35.95 3.48
N HIS A 73 -9.56 36.67 2.40
CA HIS A 73 -10.14 36.14 1.17
C HIS A 73 -9.12 36.04 0.04
N ASN A 74 -7.83 36.06 0.36
CA ASN A 74 -6.77 35.88 -0.63
C ASN A 74 -6.75 34.43 -1.14
N THR A 75 -7.36 34.19 -2.30
CA THR A 75 -7.53 32.84 -2.88
C THR A 75 -6.20 32.11 -3.10
N GLU A 76 -5.16 32.79 -3.57
CA GLU A 76 -3.85 32.19 -3.83
C GLU A 76 -3.22 31.66 -2.54
N VAL A 77 -3.27 32.46 -1.48
CA VAL A 77 -2.72 32.07 -0.17
C VAL A 77 -3.56 30.98 0.49
N LEU A 78 -4.89 31.04 0.39
CA LEU A 78 -5.79 29.98 0.87
C LEU A 78 -5.48 28.64 0.19
N LYS A 79 -5.26 28.63 -1.13
CA LYS A 79 -4.84 27.44 -1.90
C LYS A 79 -3.52 26.87 -1.39
N LYS A 80 -2.52 27.71 -1.13
CA LYS A 80 -1.24 27.27 -0.54
C LYS A 80 -1.43 26.63 0.84
N VAL A 81 -2.24 27.23 1.72
CA VAL A 81 -2.54 26.65 3.04
C VAL A 81 -3.19 25.29 2.90
N MET A 82 -4.16 25.17 1.99
CA MET A 82 -4.90 23.94 1.74
C MET A 82 -3.99 22.79 1.28
N LEU A 83 -3.11 23.06 0.31
CA LEU A 83 -2.15 22.09 -0.22
C LEU A 83 -1.07 21.70 0.80
N PHE A 84 -0.47 22.69 1.46
CA PHE A 84 0.65 22.47 2.39
C PHE A 84 0.24 21.79 3.69
N THR A 85 -1.01 21.93 4.11
CA THR A 85 -1.55 21.15 5.23
C THR A 85 -1.43 19.64 4.97
N HIS A 86 -1.52 19.21 3.71
CA HIS A 86 -1.35 17.83 3.30
C HIS A 86 0.06 17.52 2.76
N HIS A 87 1.02 18.42 2.99
CA HIS A 87 2.42 18.25 2.56
C HIS A 87 2.57 18.01 1.05
N ILE A 88 1.74 18.66 0.24
CA ILE A 88 1.82 18.61 -1.23
C ILE A 88 1.92 20.00 -1.82
N GLU A 89 2.62 20.14 -2.94
CA GLU A 89 2.80 21.43 -3.62
C GLU A 89 1.79 21.69 -4.74
N ASP A 90 1.27 20.62 -5.33
CA ASP A 90 0.35 20.65 -6.47
C ASP A 90 -0.68 19.54 -6.30
N ILE A 91 -1.97 19.86 -6.42
CA ILE A 91 -3.06 18.91 -6.35
C ILE A 91 -2.93 17.77 -7.38
N ASN A 92 -2.24 17.99 -8.50
CA ASN A 92 -2.01 16.98 -9.53
C ASN A 92 -1.13 15.82 -9.08
N VAL A 93 -0.36 15.96 -7.99
CA VAL A 93 0.41 14.82 -7.42
C VAL A 93 -0.51 13.69 -6.95
N LEU A 94 -1.77 14.00 -6.59
CA LEU A 94 -2.78 13.01 -6.21
C LEU A 94 -3.26 12.14 -7.37
N ARG A 95 -2.75 12.35 -8.59
CA ARG A 95 -2.92 11.40 -9.70
C ARG A 95 -2.02 10.18 -9.56
N ASP A 96 -0.93 10.28 -8.80
CA ASP A 96 -0.04 9.16 -8.48
C ASP A 96 -0.57 8.39 -7.27
N VAL A 97 -0.82 7.10 -7.49
CA VAL A 97 -1.29 6.16 -6.47
C VAL A 97 -0.34 6.11 -5.27
N LYS A 98 0.97 6.22 -5.49
CA LYS A 98 1.96 6.14 -4.40
C LYS A 98 1.87 7.31 -3.44
N VAL A 99 1.46 8.49 -3.92
CA VAL A 99 1.28 9.66 -3.06
C VAL A 99 0.04 9.49 -2.20
N MET A 100 -1.05 8.96 -2.77
CA MET A 100 -2.27 8.66 -2.02
C MET A 100 -2.07 7.55 -0.98
N GLU A 101 -1.21 6.56 -1.24
CA GLU A 101 -0.85 5.53 -0.27
C GLU A 101 -0.25 6.10 1.03
N GLY A 102 0.40 7.28 0.98
CA GLY A 102 0.98 7.96 2.14
C GLY A 102 0.13 9.11 2.70
N PHE A 103 -1.12 9.27 2.25
CA PHE A 103 -1.93 10.45 2.56
C PHE A 103 -2.55 10.36 3.96
N THR A 104 -2.02 11.12 4.91
CA THR A 104 -2.42 11.03 6.33
C THR A 104 -3.40 12.14 6.74
N SER A 105 -4.63 11.74 7.06
CA SER A 105 -5.74 12.49 7.66
C SER A 105 -6.38 13.66 6.89
N ASP A 106 -7.70 13.78 7.05
CA ASP A 106 -8.46 15.02 6.88
C ASP A 106 -8.18 15.95 8.08
N THR A 107 -7.87 17.21 7.79
CA THR A 107 -7.44 18.19 8.78
C THR A 107 -8.54 19.23 8.99
N SER A 108 -8.68 19.73 10.22
CA SER A 108 -9.60 20.84 10.52
C SER A 108 -9.33 22.09 9.69
N GLU A 109 -8.12 22.20 9.18
CA GLU A 109 -7.58 23.27 8.37
C GLU A 109 -8.23 23.37 6.99
N THR A 110 -8.57 22.25 6.34
CA THR A 110 -9.29 22.29 5.05
C THR A 110 -10.67 22.93 5.20
N LYS A 111 -11.38 22.60 6.29
CA LYS A 111 -12.69 23.19 6.62
C LYS A 111 -12.55 24.68 6.89
N TRP A 112 -11.52 25.07 7.63
CA TRP A 112 -11.24 26.48 7.89
C TRP A 112 -10.96 27.27 6.59
N VAL A 113 -10.23 26.69 5.63
CA VAL A 113 -10.01 27.32 4.31
C VAL A 113 -11.33 27.53 3.58
N VAL A 114 -12.20 26.51 3.52
CA VAL A 114 -13.53 26.61 2.89
C VAL A 114 -14.38 27.70 3.56
N GLU A 115 -14.39 27.76 4.89
CA GLU A 115 -15.14 28.77 5.66
C GLU A 115 -14.60 30.19 5.48
N SER A 116 -13.28 30.33 5.25
CA SER A 116 -12.60 31.62 5.07
C SER A 116 -12.66 32.14 3.63
N SER A 117 -12.96 31.27 2.67
CA SER A 117 -13.07 31.63 1.26
C SER A 117 -14.25 32.57 0.98
N ASN A 118 -14.12 33.40 -0.07
CA ASN A 118 -15.24 34.21 -0.55
C ASN A 118 -16.25 33.34 -1.31
N GLU A 119 -17.47 33.83 -1.51
CA GLU A 119 -18.53 33.04 -2.15
C GLU A 119 -18.19 32.63 -3.61
N GLU A 120 -17.36 33.41 -4.31
CA GLU A 120 -16.94 33.12 -5.69
C GLU A 120 -15.96 31.94 -5.79
N SER A 121 -15.08 31.78 -4.80
CA SER A 121 -14.07 30.71 -4.73
C SER A 121 -14.47 29.53 -3.87
N LYS A 122 -15.60 29.62 -3.16
CA LYS A 122 -16.03 28.59 -2.21
C LYS A 122 -16.23 27.22 -2.87
N GLU A 123 -16.87 27.17 -4.04
CA GLU A 123 -17.07 25.90 -4.76
C GLU A 123 -15.75 25.25 -5.18
N PHE A 124 -14.72 26.06 -5.49
CA PHE A 124 -13.38 25.57 -5.79
C PHE A 124 -12.78 24.86 -4.57
N PHE A 125 -12.76 25.51 -3.40
CA PHE A 125 -12.20 24.93 -2.18
C PHE A 125 -13.01 23.74 -1.65
N GLU A 126 -14.33 23.75 -1.77
CA GLU A 126 -15.17 22.58 -1.44
C GLU A 126 -14.83 21.37 -2.34
N THR A 127 -14.60 21.62 -3.64
CA THR A 127 -14.18 20.59 -4.58
C THR A 127 -12.78 20.07 -4.24
N GLU A 128 -11.84 20.94 -3.86
CA GLU A 128 -10.50 20.55 -3.45
C GLU A 128 -10.52 19.74 -2.13
N GLN A 129 -11.36 20.12 -1.18
CA GLN A 129 -11.58 19.36 0.05
C GLN A 129 -12.11 17.96 -0.24
N GLU A 130 -13.11 17.85 -1.11
CA GLU A 130 -13.66 16.55 -1.50
C GLU A 130 -12.60 15.65 -2.15
N ILE A 131 -11.65 16.23 -2.90
CA ILE A 131 -10.51 15.48 -3.45
C ILE A 131 -9.65 14.89 -2.32
N PHE A 132 -9.31 15.67 -1.30
CA PHE A 132 -8.53 15.18 -0.16
C PHE A 132 -9.28 14.11 0.64
N GLU A 133 -10.58 14.29 0.87
CA GLU A 133 -11.41 13.28 1.53
C GLU A 133 -11.39 11.95 0.75
N LYS A 134 -11.46 12.00 -0.58
CA LYS A 134 -11.37 10.81 -1.43
C LYS A 134 -9.97 10.20 -1.48
N ALA A 135 -8.92 11.02 -1.44
CA ALA A 135 -7.54 10.55 -1.32
C ALA A 135 -7.32 9.83 0.02
N TYR A 136 -7.86 10.36 1.11
CA TYR A 136 -7.84 9.73 2.42
C TYR A 136 -8.69 8.44 2.47
N GLU A 137 -9.86 8.42 1.82
CA GLU A 137 -10.64 7.18 1.63
C GLU A 137 -9.81 6.12 0.91
N TYR A 138 -9.07 6.50 -0.13
CA TYR A 138 -8.17 5.60 -0.86
C TYR A 138 -7.05 5.05 0.04
N HIS A 139 -6.39 5.90 0.82
CA HIS A 139 -5.35 5.50 1.77
C HIS A 139 -5.86 4.42 2.74
N ASN A 140 -7.03 4.63 3.37
CA ASN A 140 -7.61 3.66 4.30
C ASN A 140 -7.96 2.32 3.62
N LEU A 141 -8.34 2.35 2.34
CA LEU A 141 -8.59 1.12 1.57
C LEU A 141 -7.31 0.35 1.26
N VAL A 142 -6.17 1.03 1.10
CA VAL A 142 -4.86 0.37 0.96
C VAL A 142 -4.51 -0.37 2.25
N GLU A 143 -4.70 0.29 3.42
CA GLU A 143 -4.50 -0.35 4.72
C GLU A 143 -5.46 -1.54 4.95
N GLU A 144 -6.71 -1.45 4.45
CA GLU A 144 -7.67 -2.55 4.48
C GLU A 144 -7.24 -3.73 3.58
N LEU A 145 -6.58 -3.45 2.45
CA LEU A 145 -6.17 -4.46 1.47
C LEU A 145 -4.96 -5.29 1.92
N GLU A 146 -3.98 -4.67 2.58
CA GLU A 146 -2.72 -5.32 2.99
C GLU A 146 -2.90 -6.63 3.80
N PRO A 147 -3.71 -6.69 4.87
CA PRO A 147 -3.94 -7.92 5.61
C PRO A 147 -4.66 -8.98 4.77
N VAL A 148 -5.57 -8.57 3.89
CA VAL A 148 -6.30 -9.47 3.00
C VAL A 148 -5.35 -10.11 1.98
N ASP A 149 -4.46 -9.33 1.37
CA ASP A 149 -3.45 -9.83 0.44
C ASP A 149 -2.47 -10.79 1.12
N THR A 150 -2.09 -10.49 2.37
CA THR A 150 -1.24 -11.37 3.18
C THR A 150 -1.92 -12.71 3.46
N GLU A 151 -3.21 -12.72 3.78
CA GLU A 151 -3.97 -13.94 4.01
C GLU A 151 -4.20 -14.75 2.73
N VAL A 152 -4.54 -14.09 1.62
CA VAL A 152 -4.66 -14.72 0.30
C VAL A 152 -3.38 -15.46 -0.05
N LYS A 153 -2.22 -14.79 0.09
CA LYS A 153 -0.92 -15.39 -0.18
C LYS A 153 -0.64 -16.61 0.71
N LYS A 154 -0.91 -16.52 2.02
CA LYS A 154 -0.74 -17.65 2.96
C LYS A 154 -1.59 -18.86 2.57
N LEU A 155 -2.82 -18.64 2.13
CA LEU A 155 -3.72 -19.71 1.69
C LEU A 155 -3.26 -20.34 0.37
N GLU A 156 -2.78 -19.52 -0.58
CA GLU A 156 -2.17 -20.00 -1.83
C GLU A 156 -0.93 -20.85 -1.57
N ASP A 157 -0.03 -20.41 -0.70
CA ASP A 157 1.17 -21.16 -0.29
C ASP A 157 0.79 -22.50 0.36
N LYS A 158 -0.28 -22.52 1.19
CA LYS A 158 -0.78 -23.74 1.82
C LYS A 158 -1.39 -24.73 0.81
N ILE A 159 -2.11 -24.24 -0.19
CA ILE A 159 -2.62 -25.08 -1.28
C ILE A 159 -1.45 -25.71 -2.04
N LEU A 160 -0.42 -24.91 -2.33
CA LEU A 160 0.78 -25.37 -3.01
C LEU A 160 1.52 -26.46 -2.21
N GLU A 161 1.61 -26.30 -0.88
CA GLU A 161 2.16 -27.32 0.02
C GLU A 161 1.35 -28.63 -0.03
N ILE A 162 0.02 -28.54 0.07
CA ILE A 162 -0.87 -29.72 0.00
C ILE A 162 -0.75 -30.42 -1.36
N ASP A 163 -0.67 -29.67 -2.46
CA ASP A 163 -0.47 -30.23 -3.79
C ASP A 163 0.86 -30.94 -3.94
N GLY A 164 1.93 -30.41 -3.33
CA GLY A 164 3.23 -31.08 -3.23
C GLY A 164 3.13 -32.42 -2.50
N LEU A 165 2.41 -32.45 -1.37
CA LEU A 165 2.19 -33.68 -0.59
C LEU A 165 1.36 -34.73 -1.35
N ILE A 166 0.31 -34.32 -2.08
CA ILE A 166 -0.52 -35.23 -2.90
C ILE A 166 0.27 -35.77 -4.10
N GLY A 167 0.98 -34.89 -4.81
CA GLY A 167 1.80 -35.23 -5.97
C GLY A 167 3.03 -36.07 -5.61
N GLY A 168 3.45 -36.05 -4.34
CA GLY A 168 4.73 -36.57 -3.87
C GLY A 168 5.93 -35.74 -4.35
N GLN A 169 5.68 -34.63 -5.04
CA GLN A 169 6.70 -33.72 -5.53
C GLN A 169 7.00 -32.72 -4.42
N TYR A 170 8.23 -32.75 -3.90
CA TYR A 170 8.74 -31.63 -3.14
C TYR A 170 8.92 -30.47 -4.13
N ILE A 171 8.13 -29.42 -3.96
CA ILE A 171 8.40 -28.15 -4.63
C ILE A 171 9.65 -27.61 -3.95
N SER A 172 10.79 -27.77 -4.61
CA SER A 172 12.01 -27.06 -4.24
C SER A 172 11.71 -25.58 -4.43
N TYR A 173 11.70 -24.81 -3.34
CA TYR A 173 11.65 -23.35 -3.42
C TYR A 173 12.79 -22.90 -4.35
N GLU A 174 12.41 -22.20 -5.42
CA GLU A 174 13.31 -21.57 -6.38
C GLU A 174 14.42 -20.80 -5.66
N ASN A 175 15.62 -21.39 -5.59
CA ASN A 175 16.82 -20.59 -5.76
C ASN A 175 16.81 -20.15 -7.22
N LYS A 176 16.43 -18.88 -7.46
CA LYS A 176 16.27 -18.27 -8.79
C LYS A 176 17.51 -18.35 -9.71
N ASP A 177 18.65 -18.84 -9.23
CA ASP A 177 19.92 -18.78 -9.95
C ASP A 177 20.46 -20.14 -10.43
N MET A 178 19.81 -21.27 -10.18
CA MET A 178 20.32 -22.58 -10.62
C MET A 178 19.32 -23.31 -11.51
N GLY A 179 19.62 -23.30 -12.81
CA GLY A 179 18.81 -23.85 -13.87
C GLY A 179 18.46 -25.33 -13.68
N PHE A 180 17.18 -25.62 -13.89
CA PHE A 180 16.57 -26.91 -14.21
C PHE A 180 17.15 -28.12 -13.45
N GLU A 181 16.58 -28.39 -12.29
CA GLU A 181 16.61 -29.74 -11.73
C GLU A 181 15.51 -30.59 -12.39
N ASP A 182 15.93 -31.70 -13.00
CA ASP A 182 15.07 -32.73 -13.58
C ASP A 182 14.31 -33.45 -12.45
N HIS A 183 13.13 -32.93 -12.10
CA HIS A 183 12.25 -33.53 -11.10
C HIS A 183 11.62 -34.80 -11.66
N LYS A 184 12.30 -35.94 -11.48
CA LYS A 184 11.73 -37.26 -11.78
C LYS A 184 10.50 -37.50 -10.92
N ASP A 185 9.38 -37.79 -11.60
CA ASP A 185 8.09 -38.04 -10.96
C ASP A 185 8.26 -39.13 -9.88
N PRO A 186 7.93 -38.85 -8.60
CA PRO A 186 7.97 -39.82 -7.52
C PRO A 186 7.16 -41.08 -7.83
N ARG A 187 6.13 -40.98 -8.67
CA ARG A 187 5.37 -42.13 -9.18
C ARG A 187 6.24 -43.01 -10.07
N GLU A 188 7.08 -42.42 -10.92
CA GLU A 188 8.02 -43.16 -11.75
C GLU A 188 9.06 -43.90 -10.90
N LEU A 189 9.61 -43.24 -9.86
CA LEU A 189 10.52 -43.88 -8.92
C LEU A 189 9.83 -45.00 -8.13
N ALA A 190 8.60 -44.77 -7.65
CA ALA A 190 7.82 -45.78 -6.96
C ALA A 190 7.48 -46.99 -7.85
N VAL A 191 7.15 -46.76 -9.12
CA VAL A 191 6.91 -47.83 -10.10
C VAL A 191 8.20 -48.62 -10.37
N LYS A 192 9.34 -47.94 -10.54
CA LYS A 192 10.66 -48.59 -10.71
C LYS A 192 11.05 -49.41 -9.48
N CYS A 193 10.86 -48.88 -8.28
CA CYS A 193 11.10 -49.61 -7.03
C CYS A 193 10.18 -50.83 -6.89
N LYS A 194 8.89 -50.71 -7.23
CA LYS A 194 7.94 -51.85 -7.25
C LYS A 194 8.38 -52.91 -8.25
N PHE A 195 8.80 -52.51 -9.45
CA PHE A 195 9.30 -53.44 -10.47
C PHE A 195 10.55 -54.18 -9.98
N LEU A 196 11.54 -53.47 -9.46
CA LEU A 196 12.75 -54.07 -8.90
C LEU A 196 12.46 -55.03 -7.75
N TYR A 197 11.51 -54.70 -6.88
CA TYR A 197 11.09 -55.57 -5.77
C TYR A 197 10.46 -56.88 -6.26
N VAL A 198 9.57 -56.80 -7.25
CA VAL A 198 8.97 -57.99 -7.87
C VAL A 198 10.04 -58.85 -8.53
N MET A 199 11.00 -58.25 -9.23
CA MET A 199 12.12 -58.99 -9.83
C MET A 199 13.02 -59.66 -8.78
N ALA A 200 13.31 -58.97 -7.67
CA ALA A 200 14.12 -59.51 -6.58
C ALA A 200 13.43 -60.71 -5.89
N THR A 201 12.12 -60.63 -5.66
CA THR A 201 11.35 -61.74 -5.06
C THR A 201 11.25 -62.96 -5.97
N LEU A 202 11.06 -62.75 -7.29
CA LEU A 202 11.13 -63.82 -8.29
C LEU A 202 12.50 -64.50 -8.32
N PHE A 203 13.58 -63.72 -8.28
CA PHE A 203 14.94 -64.25 -8.26
C PHE A 203 15.23 -65.06 -7.00
N ALA A 204 14.81 -64.58 -5.82
CA ALA A 204 14.96 -65.31 -4.57
C ALA A 204 14.19 -66.65 -4.57
N ALA A 205 12.99 -66.68 -5.16
CA ALA A 205 12.23 -67.91 -5.32
C ALA A 205 12.95 -68.94 -6.20
N LEU A 206 13.58 -68.51 -7.30
CA LEU A 206 14.39 -69.38 -8.17
C LEU A 206 15.61 -69.95 -7.44
N LEU A 207 16.31 -69.14 -6.64
CA LEU A 207 17.43 -69.60 -5.83
C LEU A 207 17.01 -70.65 -4.78
N MET A 208 15.86 -70.44 -4.13
CA MET A 208 15.34 -71.41 -3.17
C MET A 208 14.95 -72.73 -3.83
N LEU A 209 14.34 -72.69 -5.01
CA LEU A 209 14.05 -73.87 -5.84
C LEU A 209 15.31 -74.66 -6.18
N ALA A 210 16.44 -73.98 -6.44
CA ALA A 210 17.72 -74.62 -6.71
C ALA A 210 18.34 -75.29 -5.46
N CYS A 211 18.09 -74.74 -4.26
CA CYS A 211 18.69 -75.22 -3.01
C CYS A 211 17.87 -76.33 -2.33
N THR A 212 16.54 -76.37 -2.52
CA THR A 212 15.70 -77.38 -1.87
C THR A 212 15.59 -78.65 -2.70
N ARG A 213 15.86 -79.81 -2.09
CA ARG A 213 15.67 -81.14 -2.72
C ARG A 213 14.20 -81.48 -3.01
N SER A 214 13.26 -80.70 -2.44
CA SER A 214 11.81 -80.83 -2.62
C SER A 214 11.25 -79.61 -3.35
N PHE A 215 10.96 -79.80 -4.63
CA PHE A 215 10.31 -78.81 -5.50
C PHE A 215 9.02 -78.23 -4.89
N ILE A 216 8.25 -79.07 -4.18
CA ILE A 216 6.97 -78.70 -3.56
C ILE A 216 7.18 -77.67 -2.42
N GLY A 217 8.24 -77.83 -1.62
CA GLY A 217 8.53 -76.93 -0.51
C GLY A 217 8.85 -75.50 -0.96
N GLY A 218 9.61 -75.37 -2.04
CA GLY A 218 9.94 -74.07 -2.65
C GLY A 218 8.72 -73.32 -3.15
N ILE A 219 7.77 -74.02 -3.78
CA ILE A 219 6.52 -73.42 -4.27
C ILE A 219 5.68 -72.89 -3.10
N ILE A 220 5.49 -73.68 -2.05
CA ILE A 220 4.68 -73.28 -0.89
C ILE A 220 5.29 -72.04 -0.23
N PHE A 221 6.61 -72.01 -0.04
CA PHE A 221 7.29 -70.84 0.54
C PHE A 221 7.16 -69.59 -0.33
N GLY A 222 7.29 -69.72 -1.66
CA GLY A 222 7.11 -68.62 -2.60
C GLY A 222 5.71 -68.03 -2.55
N LEU A 223 4.67 -68.87 -2.50
CA LEU A 223 3.27 -68.43 -2.40
C LEU A 223 3.00 -67.70 -1.08
N ILE A 224 3.51 -68.20 0.04
CA ILE A 224 3.36 -67.55 1.35
C ILE A 224 4.05 -66.17 1.34
N THR A 225 5.28 -66.11 0.83
CA THR A 225 6.06 -64.86 0.79
C THR A 225 5.39 -63.82 -0.12
N ALA A 226 4.94 -64.23 -1.30
CA ALA A 226 4.19 -63.36 -2.22
C ALA A 226 2.87 -62.85 -1.59
N GLY A 227 2.14 -63.73 -0.89
CA GLY A 227 0.94 -63.36 -0.15
C GLY A 227 1.19 -62.31 0.92
N LEU A 228 2.20 -62.52 1.78
CA LEU A 228 2.59 -61.55 2.81
C LEU A 228 3.02 -60.21 2.23
N CYS A 229 3.83 -60.22 1.16
CA CYS A 229 4.24 -58.99 0.47
C CYS A 229 3.03 -58.26 -0.13
N GLY A 230 2.10 -59.00 -0.74
CA GLY A 230 0.86 -58.47 -1.29
C GLY A 230 0.03 -57.77 -0.22
N VAL A 231 -0.11 -58.39 0.97
CA VAL A 231 -0.82 -57.80 2.11
C VAL A 231 -0.14 -56.52 2.61
N ILE A 232 1.19 -56.51 2.76
CA ILE A 232 1.94 -55.31 3.18
C ILE A 232 1.78 -54.18 2.16
N HIS A 233 1.92 -54.48 0.87
CA HIS A 233 1.73 -53.48 -0.18
C HIS A 233 0.30 -52.96 -0.25
N TYR A 234 -0.69 -53.84 -0.12
CA TYR A 234 -2.09 -53.45 -0.05
C TYR A 234 -2.36 -52.53 1.14
N TYR A 235 -1.83 -52.87 2.32
CA TYR A 235 -1.95 -52.04 3.51
C TYR A 235 -1.30 -50.65 3.33
N ASN A 236 -0.07 -50.59 2.82
CA ASN A 236 0.63 -49.34 2.52
C ASN A 236 -0.07 -48.50 1.44
N PHE A 237 -0.70 -49.16 0.47
CA PHE A 237 -1.48 -48.50 -0.57
C PHE A 237 -2.79 -47.91 -0.02
N VAL A 238 -3.54 -48.68 0.78
CA VAL A 238 -4.79 -48.23 1.39
C VAL A 238 -4.55 -47.10 2.39
N THR A 239 -3.48 -47.17 3.19
CA THR A 239 -3.11 -46.09 4.11
C THR A 239 -2.76 -44.81 3.36
N ARG A 240 -1.96 -44.90 2.29
CA ARG A 240 -1.64 -43.74 1.43
C ARG A 240 -2.87 -43.15 0.74
N ILE A 241 -3.81 -43.97 0.27
CA ILE A 241 -5.08 -43.46 -0.29
C ILE A 241 -5.84 -42.65 0.76
N ARG A 242 -5.97 -43.17 1.98
CA ARG A 242 -6.66 -42.45 3.07
C ARG A 242 -5.97 -41.14 3.44
N GLU A 243 -4.64 -41.08 3.34
CA GLU A 243 -3.88 -39.84 3.54
C GLU A 243 -4.16 -38.83 2.42
N ILE A 244 -4.15 -39.28 1.16
CA ILE A 244 -4.48 -38.43 0.01
C ILE A 244 -5.92 -37.90 0.12
N GLU A 245 -6.90 -38.75 0.44
CA GLU A 245 -8.30 -38.32 0.65
C GLU A 245 -8.43 -37.26 1.75
N LYS A 246 -7.64 -37.38 2.83
CA LYS A 246 -7.60 -36.36 3.90
C LYS A 246 -6.97 -35.04 3.41
N LEU A 247 -5.88 -35.12 2.65
CA LEU A 247 -5.21 -33.95 2.07
C LEU A 247 -6.11 -33.24 1.05
N GLU A 248 -6.82 -33.99 0.20
CA GLU A 248 -7.80 -33.44 -0.75
C GLU A 248 -8.95 -32.75 0.00
N ALA A 249 -9.48 -33.35 1.06
CA ALA A 249 -10.51 -32.72 1.88
C ALA A 249 -10.00 -31.42 2.56
N GLN A 250 -8.75 -31.42 3.06
CA GLN A 250 -8.12 -30.22 3.59
C GLN A 250 -7.92 -29.15 2.51
N LYS A 251 -7.49 -29.54 1.31
CA LYS A 251 -7.32 -28.65 0.17
C LYS A 251 -8.64 -27.95 -0.17
N THR A 252 -9.74 -28.70 -0.28
CA THR A 252 -11.06 -28.14 -0.57
C THR A 252 -11.50 -27.11 0.48
N GLN A 253 -11.21 -27.35 1.77
CA GLN A 253 -11.51 -26.37 2.82
C GLN A 253 -10.70 -25.08 2.66
N VAL A 254 -9.40 -25.19 2.36
CA VAL A 254 -8.51 -24.03 2.13
C VAL A 254 -8.91 -23.28 0.86
N GLU A 255 -9.32 -23.97 -0.20
CA GLU A 255 -9.82 -23.35 -1.43
C GLU A 255 -11.13 -22.58 -1.22
N GLU A 256 -12.05 -23.10 -0.39
CA GLU A 256 -13.27 -22.40 -0.02
C GLU A 256 -12.96 -21.11 0.75
N GLU A 257 -12.03 -21.18 1.72
CA GLU A 257 -11.57 -20.00 2.48
C GLU A 257 -10.87 -18.98 1.57
N LEU A 258 -10.00 -19.44 0.67
CA LEU A 258 -9.32 -18.59 -0.31
C LEU A 258 -10.31 -17.89 -1.23
N SER A 259 -11.36 -18.56 -1.67
CA SER A 259 -12.42 -17.96 -2.49
C SER A 259 -13.10 -16.79 -1.77
N LYS A 260 -13.47 -16.97 -0.49
CA LYS A 260 -14.06 -15.89 0.34
C LYS A 260 -13.10 -14.71 0.52
N LYS A 261 -11.81 -14.98 0.74
CA LYS A 261 -10.79 -13.93 0.87
C LYS A 261 -10.54 -13.19 -0.44
N ARG A 262 -10.56 -13.89 -1.58
CA ARG A 262 -10.46 -13.26 -2.91
C ARG A 262 -11.67 -12.38 -3.23
N GLU A 263 -12.87 -12.77 -2.81
CA GLU A 263 -14.07 -11.94 -2.94
C GLU A 263 -13.95 -10.66 -2.10
N ALA A 264 -13.51 -10.78 -0.84
CA ALA A 264 -13.24 -9.63 0.02
C ALA A 264 -12.19 -8.70 -0.60
N ARG A 265 -11.07 -9.26 -1.09
CA ARG A 265 -10.03 -8.54 -1.82
C ARG A 265 -10.60 -7.78 -3.02
N GLN A 266 -11.43 -8.44 -3.83
CA GLN A 266 -12.04 -7.83 -5.02
C GLN A 266 -12.99 -6.69 -4.65
N ASN A 267 -13.72 -6.82 -3.54
CA ASN A 267 -14.55 -5.74 -3.01
C ASN A 267 -13.71 -4.50 -2.67
N VAL A 268 -12.63 -4.66 -1.90
CA VAL A 268 -11.73 -3.55 -1.53
C VAL A 268 -11.14 -2.89 -2.78
N VAL A 269 -10.60 -3.69 -3.71
CA VAL A 269 -10.07 -3.20 -5.00
C VAL A 269 -11.13 -2.46 -5.82
N SER A 270 -12.40 -2.90 -5.79
CA SER A 270 -13.48 -2.19 -6.49
C SER A 270 -13.76 -0.82 -5.88
N ARG A 271 -13.74 -0.71 -4.54
CA ARG A 271 -13.91 0.56 -3.80
C ARG A 271 -12.74 1.51 -4.08
N MET A 272 -11.51 1.00 -4.10
CA MET A 272 -10.31 1.78 -4.46
C MET A 272 -10.43 2.37 -5.86
N ASN A 273 -10.85 1.56 -6.84
CA ASN A 273 -11.07 2.02 -8.21
C ASN A 273 -12.18 3.08 -8.29
N ALA A 274 -13.25 2.94 -7.50
CA ALA A 274 -14.31 3.94 -7.43
C ALA A 274 -13.80 5.28 -6.86
N ALA A 275 -13.03 5.24 -5.77
CA ALA A 275 -12.40 6.43 -5.19
C ALA A 275 -11.49 7.15 -6.21
N LEU A 276 -10.62 6.41 -6.92
CA LEU A 276 -9.77 6.97 -7.98
C LEU A 276 -10.57 7.62 -9.11
N GLN A 277 -11.68 7.01 -9.53
CA GLN A 277 -12.54 7.58 -10.56
C GLN A 277 -13.24 8.86 -10.09
N ASN A 278 -13.60 8.94 -8.81
CA ASN A 278 -14.16 10.15 -8.22
C ASN A 278 -13.12 11.28 -8.17
N ILE A 279 -11.90 11.00 -7.68
CA ILE A 279 -10.78 11.96 -7.69
C ILE A 279 -10.57 12.52 -9.10
N ARG A 280 -10.50 11.65 -10.12
CA ARG A 280 -10.32 12.10 -11.52
C ARG A 280 -11.43 13.03 -12.01
N LYS A 281 -12.68 12.74 -11.66
CA LYS A 281 -13.83 13.61 -12.02
C LYS A 281 -13.75 14.95 -11.30
N LEU A 282 -13.43 14.94 -10.02
CA LEU A 282 -13.29 16.14 -9.21
C LEU A 282 -12.12 17.01 -9.70
N MET A 283 -10.99 16.41 -10.07
CA MET A 283 -9.86 17.14 -10.68
C MET A 283 -10.25 17.84 -11.98
N ILE A 284 -11.06 17.20 -12.84
CA ILE A 284 -11.58 17.84 -14.06
C ILE A 284 -12.52 19.00 -13.71
N LYS A 285 -13.34 18.86 -12.65
CA LYS A 285 -14.21 19.94 -12.17
C LYS A 285 -13.38 21.10 -11.62
N LEU A 286 -12.38 20.80 -10.78
CA LEU A 286 -11.49 21.78 -10.15
C LEU A 286 -10.78 22.65 -11.20
N ASN A 287 -10.19 22.03 -12.23
CA ASN A 287 -9.53 22.78 -13.32
C ASN A 287 -10.48 23.76 -14.02
N LYS A 288 -11.76 23.40 -14.20
CA LYS A 288 -12.75 24.32 -14.80
C LYS A 288 -13.13 25.48 -13.88
N LEU A 289 -13.09 25.27 -12.57
CA LEU A 289 -13.35 26.30 -11.56
C LEU A 289 -12.15 27.24 -11.44
N GLU A 290 -10.93 26.71 -11.54
CA GLU A 290 -9.70 27.49 -11.58
C GLU A 290 -9.70 28.49 -12.75
N ASP A 291 -10.04 28.03 -13.95
CA ASP A 291 -10.20 28.88 -15.14
C ASP A 291 -11.24 30.01 -14.96
N GLN A 292 -12.23 29.83 -14.07
CA GLN A 292 -13.26 30.85 -13.79
C GLN A 292 -12.77 31.90 -12.79
N ILE A 293 -11.92 31.50 -11.85
CA ILE A 293 -11.39 32.36 -10.78
C ILE A 293 -10.26 33.25 -11.31
N GLU A 294 -9.38 32.72 -12.16
CA GLU A 294 -8.22 33.48 -12.67
C GLU A 294 -8.62 34.57 -13.69
N GLY A 295 -9.84 34.52 -14.22
CA GLY A 295 -10.32 35.44 -15.25
C GLY A 295 -9.61 35.24 -16.61
N PRO A 296 -10.20 35.75 -17.71
CA PRO A 296 -9.60 35.68 -19.03
C PRO A 296 -8.42 36.63 -19.24
#